data_AF-A0A965DNK0-F1
#
_entry.id   AF-A0A965DNK0-F1
#
_cell.length_a   1.000
_cell.length_b   1.000
_cell.length_c   1.000
_cell.angle_alpha   90.00
_cell.angle_beta   90.00
_cell.angle_gamma   90.00
#
_symmetry.space_group_name_H-M   'P 1'
#
loop_
_entity.id
_entity.type
_entity.pdbx_description
1 polymer ?
#
loop_
_entity_poly.entity_id
_entity_poly.type
_entity_poly.pdbx_seq_one_letter_code
_entity_poly.pdbx_strand_id
1 'polypeptide(L)' 'MELYPNPTNDVLYVKNIPTPCSYKIYDMYGKVQSTGEVMDGNSLKTNNLQSGTYLLVLEGNNVNYRRSFVKQ' A
#
# COMPACT_ATOMS: atom_id res chain seq x y z
N MET A 1 -8.20 0.42 -8.74
CA MET A 1 -6.88 0.37 -8.07
C MET A 1 -6.12 -0.87 -8.48
N GLU A 2 -4.89 -0.67 -8.95
CA GLU A 2 -3.95 -1.73 -9.32
C GLU A 2 -2.68 -1.59 -8.50
N LEU A 3 -2.08 -2.72 -8.10
CA LEU A 3 -0.84 -2.78 -7.34
C LEU A 3 0.21 -3.50 -8.16
N TYR A 4 1.38 -2.88 -8.35
CA TYR A 4 2.47 -3.49 -9.11
C TYR A 4 3.85 -2.98 -8.66
N PRO A 5 4.90 -3.79 -8.74
CA PRO A 5 4.83 -5.23 -8.93
C PRO A 5 4.18 -5.90 -7.70
N ASN A 6 3.48 -7.00 -7.92
CA ASN A 6 2.97 -7.87 -6.85
C ASN A 6 3.24 -9.32 -7.27
N PRO A 7 4.25 -10.00 -6.70
CA PRO A 7 5.01 -9.63 -5.50
C PRO A 7 5.95 -8.41 -5.65
N THR A 8 6.17 -7.66 -4.57
CA THR A 8 7.06 -6.48 -4.51
C THR A 8 8.34 -6.76 -3.72
N ASN A 9 9.42 -6.05 -4.06
CA ASN A 9 10.66 -6.04 -3.31
C ASN A 9 10.78 -4.73 -2.52
N ASP A 10 11.09 -3.63 -3.20
CA ASP A 10 11.41 -2.36 -2.54
C ASP A 10 10.30 -1.31 -2.69
N VAL A 11 9.67 -1.25 -3.85
CA VAL A 11 8.70 -0.20 -4.16
C VAL A 11 7.44 -0.82 -4.73
N LEU A 12 6.31 -0.57 -4.08
CA LEU A 12 4.98 -0.92 -4.57
C LEU A 12 4.31 0.32 -5.17
N TYR A 13 3.93 0.24 -6.43
CA TYR A 13 3.18 1.29 -7.11
C TYR A 13 1.67 1.04 -7.06
N VAL A 14 0.91 2.12 -6.95
CA VAL A 14 -0.55 2.12 -6.85
C VAL A 14 -1.16 2.95 -7.98
N LYS A 15 -1.81 2.30 -8.94
CA LYS A 15 -2.50 2.98 -10.05
C LYS A 15 -4.00 3.09 -9.83
N ASN A 16 -4.63 4.02 -10.56
CA ASN A 16 -6.08 4.21 -10.59
C ASN A 16 -6.66 4.50 -9.20
N ILE A 17 -6.07 5.48 -8.51
CA ILE A 17 -6.53 6.03 -7.24
C ILE A 17 -6.63 7.56 -7.37
N PRO A 18 -7.60 8.21 -6.71
CA PRO A 18 -7.60 9.66 -6.61
C PRO A 18 -6.55 10.10 -5.57
N THR A 19 -5.71 11.06 -5.96
CA THR A 19 -4.74 11.71 -5.11
C THR A 19 -5.24 13.11 -4.69
N PRO A 20 -4.87 13.60 -3.50
CA PRO A 20 -4.12 12.91 -2.44
C PRO A 20 -5.00 11.94 -1.62
N CYS A 21 -4.42 10.85 -1.12
CA CYS A 21 -5.08 9.96 -0.17
C CYS A 21 -4.11 9.41 0.87
N SER A 22 -4.61 9.12 2.07
CA SER A 22 -3.81 8.46 3.11
C SER A 22 -3.74 6.95 2.88
N TYR A 23 -2.64 6.32 3.30
CA TYR A 23 -2.46 4.88 3.25
C TYR A 23 -2.08 4.29 4.61
N LYS A 24 -2.50 3.04 4.82
CA LYS A 24 -2.09 2.20 5.94
C LYS A 24 -1.79 0.79 5.43
N ILE A 25 -0.65 0.24 5.82
CA ILE A 25 -0.25 -1.12 5.54
C ILE A 25 -0.38 -1.92 6.84
N TYR A 26 -1.16 -2.99 6.79
CA TYR A 26 -1.35 -3.93 7.88
C TYR A 26 -0.67 -5.26 7.55
N ASP A 27 -0.11 -5.92 8.56
CA ASP A 27 0.22 -7.33 8.44
C ASP A 27 -1.04 -8.21 8.60
N MET A 28 -0.86 -9.53 8.44
CA MET A 28 -1.96 -10.50 8.58
C MET A 28 -2.48 -10.64 10.01
N TYR A 29 -1.78 -10.09 11.00
CA TYR A 29 -2.24 -10.03 12.39
C TYR A 29 -3.02 -8.75 12.69
N GLY A 30 -3.22 -7.87 11.70
CA GLY A 30 -3.92 -6.60 11.84
C GLY A 30 -3.08 -5.49 12.47
N LYS A 31 -1.76 -5.69 12.64
CA LYS A 31 -0.87 -4.64 13.14
C LYS A 31 -0.48 -3.70 11.99
N VAL A 32 -0.51 -2.40 12.27
CA VAL A 32 -0.06 -1.37 11.34
C VAL A 32 1.47 -1.40 11.25
N GLN A 33 1.99 -1.59 10.03
CA GLN A 33 3.41 -1.69 9.74
C GLN A 33 3.94 -0.44 9.04
N SER A 34 3.09 0.29 8.31
CA SER A 34 3.45 1.56 7.68
C SER A 34 2.21 2.41 7.46
N THR A 35 2.36 3.72 7.55
CA THR A 35 1.31 4.71 7.24
C THR A 35 1.92 5.91 6.57
N GLY A 36 1.14 6.62 5.77
CA GLY A 36 1.56 7.88 5.17
C GLY A 36 0.52 8.41 4.20
N GLU A 37 0.95 9.28 3.29
CA GLU A 37 0.11 9.86 2.25
C GLU A 37 0.67 9.50 0.87
N VAL A 38 -0.22 9.15 -0.05
CA VAL A 38 0.10 8.95 -1.45
C VAL A 38 -0.18 10.24 -2.19
N MET A 39 0.90 10.86 -2.67
CA MET A 39 0.91 12.07 -3.50
C MET A 39 1.31 11.72 -4.95
N ASP A 40 1.37 12.71 -5.83
CA ASP A 40 1.78 12.55 -7.23
C ASP A 40 3.12 11.79 -7.33
N GLY A 41 3.05 10.55 -7.81
CA GLY A 41 4.15 9.59 -7.78
C GLY A 41 3.69 8.18 -7.46
N ASN A 42 2.58 8.02 -6.72
CA ASN A 42 1.85 6.75 -6.59
C ASN A 42 2.71 5.56 -6.11
N SER A 43 3.79 5.81 -5.36
CA SER A 43 4.76 4.79 -4.94
C SER A 43 4.85 4.69 -3.42
N LEU A 44 4.88 3.47 -2.91
CA LEU A 44 5.02 3.12 -1.50
C LEU A 44 6.35 2.38 -1.30
N LYS A 45 7.18 2.83 -0.37
CA LYS A 45 8.40 2.11 0.00
C LYS A 45 8.05 0.94 0.91
N THR A 46 8.41 -0.26 0.50
CA THR A 46 8.20 -1.52 1.22
C THR A 46 9.48 -2.16 1.73
N ASN A 47 10.65 -1.53 1.55
CA ASN A 47 11.95 -2.06 1.99
C ASN A 47 12.00 -2.41 3.48
N ASN A 48 11.23 -1.69 4.31
CA ASN A 48 11.21 -1.89 5.76
C ASN A 48 10.28 -3.03 6.21
N LEU A 49 9.54 -3.63 5.28
CA LEU A 49 8.64 -4.75 5.54
C LEU A 49 9.41 -6.07 5.38
N GLN A 50 9.15 -7.01 6.28
CA GLN A 50 9.64 -8.39 6.13
C GLN A 50 8.90 -9.09 4.98
N SER A 51 9.47 -10.19 4.47
CA SER A 51 8.80 -11.02 3.47
C SER A 51 7.49 -11.58 4.04
N GLY A 52 6.39 -11.44 3.30
CA GLY A 52 5.07 -11.82 3.79
C GLY A 52 3.92 -11.21 3.01
N THR A 53 2.70 -11.53 3.44
CA THR A 53 1.48 -10.92 2.88
C THR A 53 1.07 -9.72 3.74
N TYR A 54 0.64 -8.65 3.07
CA TYR A 54 0.21 -7.41 3.70
C TYR A 54 -1.11 -6.93 3.10
N LEU A 55 -1.87 -6.18 3.88
CA LEU A 55 -3.08 -5.50 3.45
C LEU A 55 -2.81 -4.00 3.33
N LEU A 56 -2.91 -3.45 2.12
CA LEU A 56 -2.90 -2.02 1.87
C LEU A 56 -4.34 -1.49 1.94
N VAL A 57 -4.53 -0.48 2.78
CA VAL A 57 -5.77 0.28 2.91
C VAL A 57 -5.48 1.73 2.50
N LEU A 58 -6.27 2.28 1.59
CA LEU A 58 -6.25 3.69 1.20
C LEU A 58 -7.54 4.38 1.62
N GLU A 59 -7.40 5.51 2.30
CA GLU A 59 -8.51 6.29 2.84
C GLU A 59 -8.36 7.75 2.39
N GLY A 60 -9.43 8.30 1.79
CA GLY A 60 -9.53 9.70 1.38
C GLY A 60 -10.99 10.15 1.32
N ASN A 61 -11.24 11.42 0.98
CA ASN A 61 -12.56 12.05 1.09
C ASN A 61 -13.73 11.23 0.50
N ASN A 62 -13.50 10.51 -0.61
CA ASN A 62 -14.51 9.66 -1.24
C ASN A 62 -13.97 8.28 -1.67
N VAL A 63 -12.85 7.83 -1.08
CA VAL A 63 -12.25 6.53 -1.44
C VAL A 63 -11.86 5.71 -0.23
N ASN A 64 -12.23 4.43 -0.31
CA ASN A 64 -11.83 3.39 0.61
C ASN A 64 -11.42 2.17 -0.22
N TYR A 65 -10.14 2.07 -0.55
CA TYR A 65 -9.61 0.91 -1.28
C TYR A 65 -8.88 -0.03 -0.33
N ARG A 66 -9.07 -1.34 -0.56
CA ARG A 66 -8.40 -2.40 0.20
C ARG A 66 -7.88 -3.45 -0.78
N ARG A 67 -6.58 -3.73 -0.74
CA ARG A 67 -5.96 -4.80 -1.53
C ARG A 67 -4.82 -5.44 -0.76
N SER A 68 -4.69 -6.76 -0.89
CA SER A 68 -3.52 -7.48 -0.43
C SER A 68 -2.40 -7.42 -1.47
N PHE A 69 -1.17 -7.48 -0.99
CA PHE A 69 0.03 -7.67 -1.81
C PHE A 69 1.04 -8.55 -1.06
N VAL A 70 1.97 -9.14 -1.80
CA VAL A 70 3.03 -9.99 -1.27
C VAL A 70 4.36 -9.24 -1.34
N LYS A 71 5.08 -9.18 -0.23
CA LYS A 71 6.47 -8.72 -0.13
C LYS A 71 7.40 -9.93 -0.15
N GLN A 72 8.43 -9.89 -1.00
CA GLN A 72 9.50 -10.90 -1.04
C GLN A 72 10.68 -10.51 -0.18
#